data_AF-A0A0P7VTZ3-F1
#
_entry.id   AF-A0A0P7VTZ3-F1
#
_cell.length_a   1.000
_cell.length_b   1.000
_cell.length_c   1.000
_cell.angle_alpha   90.00
_cell.angle_beta   90.00
_cell.angle_gamma   90.00
#
_symmetry.space_group_name_H-M   'P 1'
#
loop_
_entity.id
_entity.type
_entity.pdbx_description
1 polymer ?
#
loop_
_entity_poly.entity_id
_entity_poly.type
_entity_poly.pdbx_seq_one_letter_code
_entity_poly.pdbx_strand_id
1 'polypeptide(L)'
;MSSENLRTCFQIINGYTYLSATEFLQNYAEGLCRSFCELLKDITNEGQVQVLKVVEIAIKVSPLLGAHMFQPLLPNVFRGIIDGERYPVVMSTYLGVIGRVLLQNSSFFSSLLTQMAGEFNQEMDQLLGSLIEMWVERMDNITQPERRKLSALALLSLLPSDN
;
A
#
# COMPACT_ATOMS: atom_id res chain seq x y z
N MET A 1 11.53 12.17 -18.79
CA MET A 1 10.96 10.91 -19.30
C MET A 1 9.52 11.16 -19.72
N SER A 2 9.05 10.68 -20.88
CA SER A 2 7.63 10.78 -21.24
C SER A 2 6.79 9.86 -20.35
N SER A 3 5.53 10.21 -20.13
CA SER A 3 4.57 9.39 -19.37
C SER A 3 4.35 8.00 -19.98
N GLU A 4 4.50 7.89 -21.31
CA GLU A 4 4.40 6.65 -22.06
C GLU A 4 5.54 5.67 -21.73
N ASN A 5 6.79 6.15 -21.72
CA ASN A 5 7.94 5.32 -21.37
C ASN A 5 7.82 4.76 -19.95
N LEU A 6 7.32 5.57 -19.01
CA LEU A 6 7.09 5.15 -17.63
C LEU A 6 6.02 4.07 -17.52
N ARG A 7 4.93 4.17 -18.29
CA ARG A 7 3.88 3.15 -18.36
C ARG A 7 4.45 1.82 -18.86
N THR A 8 5.27 1.84 -19.91
CA THR A 8 5.93 0.64 -20.43
C THR A 8 6.87 0.03 -19.38
N CYS A 9 7.64 0.85 -18.64
CA CYS A 9 8.47 0.36 -17.54
C CYS A 9 7.65 -0.38 -16.48
N PHE A 10 6.52 0.17 -16.05
CA PHE A 10 5.65 -0.50 -15.07
C PHE A 10 5.07 -1.81 -15.59
N GLN A 11 4.72 -1.90 -16.88
CA GLN A 11 4.28 -3.15 -17.50
C GLN A 11 5.37 -4.21 -17.49
N ILE A 12 6.62 -3.84 -17.81
CA ILE A 12 7.77 -4.74 -17.77
C ILE A 12 8.02 -5.23 -16.34
N ILE A 13 8.04 -4.32 -15.36
CA ILE A 13 8.22 -4.65 -13.94
C ILE A 13 7.14 -5.63 -13.47
N ASN A 14 5.87 -5.36 -13.80
CA ASN A 14 4.77 -6.26 -13.45
C ASN A 14 4.90 -7.63 -14.14
N GLY A 15 5.33 -7.66 -15.40
CA GLY A 15 5.60 -8.91 -16.13
C GLY A 15 6.59 -9.80 -15.39
N TYR A 16 7.74 -9.25 -14.99
CA TYR A 16 8.73 -9.99 -14.21
C TYR A 16 8.23 -10.35 -12.81
N THR A 17 7.48 -9.45 -12.16
CA THR A 17 6.91 -9.71 -10.83
C THR A 17 5.92 -10.89 -10.87
N TYR A 18 5.14 -11.04 -11.93
CA TYR A 18 4.23 -12.18 -12.09
C TYR A 18 4.94 -13.48 -12.47
N LEU A 19 6.01 -13.42 -13.27
CA LEU A 19 6.71 -14.60 -13.77
C LEU A 19 7.71 -15.20 -12.78
N SER A 20 8.45 -14.35 -12.05
CA SER A 20 9.47 -14.80 -11.09
C SER A 20 9.60 -13.78 -9.95
N ALA A 21 8.55 -13.67 -9.12
CA ALA A 21 8.48 -12.66 -8.06
C ALA A 21 9.69 -12.69 -7.11
N THR A 22 10.08 -13.87 -6.62
CA THR A 22 11.16 -14.00 -5.63
C THR A 22 12.50 -13.54 -6.20
N GLU A 23 12.90 -14.09 -7.35
CA GLU A 23 14.17 -13.75 -7.99
C GLU A 23 14.19 -12.28 -8.42
N PHE A 24 13.10 -11.80 -9.04
CA PHE A 24 13.03 -10.42 -9.50
C PHE A 24 13.10 -9.44 -8.32
N LEU A 25 12.32 -9.66 -7.26
CA LEU A 25 12.30 -8.75 -6.12
C LEU A 25 13.64 -8.77 -5.36
N GLN A 26 14.26 -9.94 -5.16
CA GLN A 26 15.56 -10.03 -4.50
C GLN A 26 16.67 -9.29 -5.25
N ASN A 27 16.65 -9.29 -6.58
CA ASN A 27 17.71 -8.69 -7.39
C ASN A 27 17.46 -7.21 -7.72
N TYR A 28 16.20 -6.77 -7.82
CA TYR A 28 15.88 -5.44 -8.37
C TYR A 28 15.02 -4.56 -7.48
N ALA A 29 14.34 -5.10 -6.45
CA ALA A 29 13.37 -4.30 -5.69
C ALA A 29 14.00 -3.16 -4.89
N GLU A 30 15.22 -3.30 -4.40
CA GLU A 30 15.92 -2.21 -3.68
C GLU A 30 16.10 -0.99 -4.58
N GLY A 31 16.63 -1.19 -5.80
CA GLY A 31 16.81 -0.12 -6.79
C GLY A 31 15.49 0.47 -7.26
N LEU A 32 14.46 -0.37 -7.43
CA LEU A 32 13.10 0.08 -7.76
C LEU A 32 12.50 0.92 -6.63
N CYS A 33 12.59 0.46 -5.39
CA CYS A 33 12.06 1.15 -4.22
C CYS A 33 12.70 2.55 -4.08
N ARG A 34 14.03 2.64 -4.20
CA ARG A 34 14.73 3.93 -4.20
C ARG A 34 14.25 4.84 -5.33
N SER A 35 14.09 4.30 -6.55
CA SER A 35 13.60 5.06 -7.70
C SER A 35 12.16 5.54 -7.48
N PHE A 36 11.30 4.72 -6.86
CA PHE A 36 9.93 5.08 -6.54
C PHE A 36 9.86 6.15 -5.45
N CYS A 37 10.70 6.08 -4.41
CA CYS A 37 10.80 7.12 -3.37
C CYS A 37 11.15 8.48 -3.98
N GLU A 38 12.09 8.54 -4.92
CA GLU A 38 12.44 9.79 -5.59
C GLU A 38 11.32 10.25 -6.54
N LEU A 39 10.74 9.33 -7.31
CA LEU A 39 9.68 9.65 -8.26
C LEU A 39 8.42 10.20 -7.57
N LEU A 40 8.06 9.67 -6.40
CA LEU A 40 6.86 10.06 -5.66
C LEU A 40 6.91 11.49 -5.09
N LYS A 41 8.08 12.14 -5.04
CA LYS A 41 8.20 13.51 -4.54
C LYS A 41 7.56 14.55 -5.47
N ASP A 42 7.64 14.33 -6.78
CA ASP A 42 7.31 15.34 -7.80
C ASP A 42 6.36 14.83 -8.90
N ILE A 43 5.67 13.70 -8.67
CA ILE A 43 4.76 13.10 -9.66
C ILE A 43 3.31 13.54 -9.46
N THR A 44 2.52 13.47 -10.53
CA THR A 44 1.07 13.66 -10.46
C THR A 44 0.39 12.54 -9.67
N ASN A 45 -0.81 12.80 -9.15
CA ASN A 45 -1.65 11.80 -8.48
C ASN A 45 -1.86 10.54 -9.33
N GLU A 46 -2.01 10.68 -10.65
CA GLU A 46 -2.14 9.54 -11.55
C GLU A 46 -0.87 8.69 -11.54
N GLY A 47 0.30 9.32 -11.65
CA GLY A 47 1.58 8.59 -11.63
C GLY A 47 1.85 7.94 -10.28
N GLN A 48 1.52 8.61 -9.18
CA GLN A 48 1.54 8.02 -7.84
C GLN A 48 0.68 6.75 -7.76
N VAL A 49 -0.55 6.79 -8.29
CA VAL A 49 -1.42 5.60 -8.34
C VAL A 49 -0.77 4.47 -9.14
N GLN A 50 -0.10 4.76 -10.25
CA GLN A 50 0.57 3.72 -11.05
C GLN A 50 1.76 3.10 -10.29
N VAL A 51 2.59 3.92 -9.64
CA VAL A 51 3.71 3.44 -8.82
C VAL A 51 3.19 2.53 -7.70
N LEU A 52 2.18 2.98 -6.96
CA LEU A 52 1.64 2.22 -5.83
C LEU A 52 0.91 0.96 -6.26
N LYS A 53 0.34 0.91 -7.47
CA LYS A 53 -0.20 -0.33 -8.04
C LYS A 53 0.89 -1.37 -8.28
N VAL A 54 2.09 -0.97 -8.71
CA VAL A 54 3.24 -1.89 -8.84
C VAL A 54 3.65 -2.44 -7.47
N VAL A 55 3.71 -1.56 -6.45
CA VAL A 55 3.99 -1.97 -5.07
C VAL A 55 2.91 -2.93 -4.54
N GLU A 56 1.63 -2.62 -4.77
CA GLU A 56 0.51 -3.48 -4.38
C GLU A 56 0.61 -4.86 -5.04
N ILE A 57 1.00 -4.93 -6.32
CA ILE A 57 1.20 -6.20 -7.04
C ILE A 57 2.34 -7.01 -6.41
N ALA A 58 3.47 -6.37 -6.10
CA ALA A 58 4.59 -7.04 -5.45
C ALA A 58 4.18 -7.65 -4.10
N ILE A 59 3.44 -6.91 -3.27
CA ILE A 59 2.91 -7.41 -1.99
C ILE A 59 1.89 -8.53 -2.22
N LYS A 60 1.00 -8.39 -3.22
CA LYS A 60 -0.01 -9.40 -3.55
C LYS A 60 0.63 -10.74 -3.92
N VAL A 61 1.69 -10.72 -4.73
CA VAL A 61 2.35 -11.93 -5.26
C VAL A 61 3.37 -12.50 -4.27
N SER A 62 4.06 -11.65 -3.50
CA SER A 62 5.00 -12.06 -2.47
C SER A 62 4.82 -11.23 -1.19
N PRO A 63 3.89 -11.61 -0.29
CA PRO A 63 3.50 -10.78 0.86
C PRO A 63 4.62 -10.46 1.84
N LEU A 64 5.53 -11.42 2.07
CA LEU A 64 6.66 -11.24 2.98
C LEU A 64 7.75 -10.39 2.33
N LEU A 65 8.24 -10.82 1.16
CA LEU A 65 9.34 -10.15 0.48
C LEU A 65 8.91 -8.78 -0.08
N GLY A 66 7.75 -8.69 -0.71
CA GLY A 66 7.23 -7.44 -1.27
C GLY A 66 7.01 -6.36 -0.22
N ALA A 67 6.39 -6.71 0.92
CA ALA A 67 6.21 -5.75 2.02
C ALA A 67 7.56 -5.29 2.60
N HIS A 68 8.52 -6.20 2.75
CA HIS A 68 9.84 -5.86 3.26
C HIS A 68 10.64 -4.98 2.28
N MET A 69 10.68 -5.33 0.99
CA MET A 69 11.43 -4.57 -0.03
C MET A 69 10.88 -3.16 -0.23
N PHE A 70 9.55 -2.99 -0.17
CA PHE A 70 8.89 -1.70 -0.34
C PHE A 70 8.54 -1.00 0.99
N GLN A 71 9.04 -1.50 2.13
CA GLN A 71 8.84 -0.90 3.45
C GLN A 71 9.09 0.62 3.49
N PRO A 72 10.12 1.20 2.84
CA PRO A 72 10.36 2.64 2.85
C PRO A 72 9.20 3.50 2.33
N LEU A 73 8.30 2.94 1.51
CA LEU A 73 7.15 3.66 0.96
C LEU A 73 5.92 3.63 1.87
N LEU A 74 5.81 2.61 2.73
CA LEU A 74 4.59 2.32 3.47
C LEU A 74 4.24 3.37 4.54
N PRO A 75 5.19 3.99 5.26
CA PRO A 75 4.88 5.08 6.20
C PRO A 75 4.19 6.26 5.53
N ASN A 76 4.63 6.65 4.33
CA ASN A 76 4.01 7.76 3.58
C ASN A 76 2.61 7.40 3.09
N VAL A 77 2.39 6.15 2.66
CA VAL A 77 1.07 5.64 2.30
C VAL A 77 0.14 5.65 3.52
N PHE A 78 0.62 5.19 4.68
CA PHE A 78 -0.15 5.18 5.92
C PHE A 78 -0.52 6.60 6.36
N ARG A 79 0.45 7.52 6.35
CA ARG A 79 0.24 8.93 6.68
C ARG A 79 -0.79 9.58 5.76
N GLY A 80 -0.72 9.32 4.46
CA GLY A 80 -1.72 9.80 3.50
C GLY A 80 -3.15 9.33 3.80
N ILE A 81 -3.32 8.16 4.41
CA ILE A 81 -4.64 7.72 4.89
C ILE A 81 -5.06 8.58 6.09
N ILE A 82 -4.23 8.63 7.13
CA ILE A 82 -4.54 9.36 8.38
C ILE A 82 -4.81 10.84 8.13
N ASP A 83 -4.01 11.47 7.25
CA ASP A 83 -4.16 12.88 6.88
C ASP A 83 -5.39 13.15 5.99
N GLY A 84 -6.11 12.09 5.58
CA GLY A 84 -7.34 12.18 4.81
C GLY A 84 -7.10 12.59 3.36
N GLU A 85 -6.28 11.83 2.63
CA GLU A 85 -6.04 12.00 1.19
C GLU A 85 -7.32 12.39 0.42
N ARG A 86 -7.24 13.55 -0.22
CA ARG A 86 -8.39 14.26 -0.82
C ARG A 86 -8.83 13.62 -2.13
N TYR A 87 -7.91 12.99 -2.86
CA TYR A 87 -8.20 12.36 -4.15
C TYR A 87 -8.68 10.92 -3.94
N PRO A 88 -9.96 10.59 -4.23
CA PRO A 88 -10.53 9.27 -3.90
C PRO A 88 -9.78 8.09 -4.53
N VAL A 89 -9.23 8.27 -5.73
CA VAL A 89 -8.46 7.23 -6.43
C VAL A 89 -7.12 6.97 -5.74
N VAL A 90 -6.46 8.01 -5.21
CA VAL A 90 -5.21 7.89 -4.45
C VAL A 90 -5.50 7.24 -3.11
N MET A 91 -6.48 7.76 -2.36
CA MET A 91 -6.94 7.18 -1.10
C MET A 91 -7.29 5.69 -1.24
N SER A 92 -8.08 5.34 -2.26
CA SER A 92 -8.44 3.94 -2.54
C SER A 92 -7.20 3.07 -2.84
N THR A 93 -6.15 3.65 -3.42
CA THR A 93 -4.89 2.93 -3.68
C THR A 93 -4.07 2.76 -2.40
N TYR A 94 -4.02 3.78 -1.54
CA TYR A 94 -3.41 3.67 -0.22
C TYR A 94 -4.07 2.57 0.63
N LEU A 95 -5.40 2.60 0.73
CA LEU A 95 -6.19 1.58 1.43
C LEU A 95 -5.97 0.20 0.82
N GLY A 96 -5.82 0.09 -0.50
CA GLY A 96 -5.48 -1.16 -1.18
C GLY A 96 -4.13 -1.72 -0.74
N VAL A 97 -3.08 -0.90 -0.73
CA VAL A 97 -1.74 -1.29 -0.28
C VAL A 97 -1.76 -1.73 1.19
N ILE A 98 -2.31 -0.91 2.09
CA ILE A 98 -2.38 -1.25 3.52
C ILE A 98 -3.26 -2.48 3.76
N GLY A 99 -4.36 -2.63 3.01
CA GLY A 99 -5.24 -3.80 3.08
C GLY A 99 -4.54 -5.10 2.68
N ARG A 100 -3.64 -5.06 1.69
CA ARG A 100 -2.81 -6.21 1.34
C ARG A 100 -1.84 -6.58 2.46
N VAL A 101 -1.15 -5.59 3.01
CA VAL A 101 -0.22 -5.80 4.13
C VAL A 101 -0.94 -6.40 5.33
N LEU A 102 -2.07 -5.81 5.72
CA LEU A 102 -2.90 -6.29 6.82
C LEU A 102 -3.38 -7.73 6.63
N LEU A 103 -3.95 -8.05 5.47
CA LEU A 103 -4.55 -9.36 5.21
C LEU A 103 -3.52 -10.48 5.00
N GLN A 104 -2.35 -10.15 4.45
CA GLN A 104 -1.38 -11.16 3.99
C GLN A 104 -0.11 -11.22 4.84
N ASN A 105 0.15 -10.21 5.68
CA ASN A 105 1.35 -10.10 6.50
C ASN A 105 1.05 -9.29 7.78
N SER A 106 0.19 -9.84 8.64
CA SER A 106 -0.29 -9.17 9.87
C SER A 106 0.83 -8.79 10.84
N SER A 107 1.90 -9.60 10.94
CA SER A 107 3.06 -9.29 11.79
C SER A 107 3.81 -8.05 11.30
N PHE A 108 3.96 -7.89 9.98
CA PHE A 108 4.50 -6.67 9.40
C PHE A 108 3.56 -5.49 9.62
N PHE A 109 2.24 -5.67 9.45
CA PHE A 109 1.25 -4.63 9.73
C PHE A 109 1.36 -4.13 11.17
N SER A 110 1.40 -5.02 12.16
CA SER A 110 1.59 -4.64 13.57
C SER A 110 2.88 -3.85 13.78
N SER A 111 3.97 -4.24 13.13
CA SER A 111 5.26 -3.53 13.24
C SER A 111 5.18 -2.12 12.62
N LEU A 112 4.54 -1.99 11.46
CA LEU A 112 4.29 -0.70 10.82
C LEU A 112 3.38 0.18 11.67
N LEU A 113 2.31 -0.37 12.24
CA LEU A 113 1.38 0.35 13.10
C LEU A 113 2.09 0.89 14.35
N THR A 114 2.94 0.07 15.00
CA THR A 114 3.76 0.51 16.14
C THR A 114 4.72 1.63 15.75
N GLN A 115 5.37 1.54 14.57
CA GLN A 115 6.22 2.61 14.08
C GLN A 115 5.42 3.91 13.91
N MET A 116 4.28 3.85 13.22
CA MET A 116 3.45 5.02 12.95
C MET A 116 2.87 5.60 14.24
N ALA A 117 2.50 4.77 15.22
CA ALA A 117 2.03 5.21 16.53
C ALA A 117 3.08 6.09 17.23
N GLY A 118 4.36 5.69 17.16
CA GLY A 118 5.48 6.51 17.63
C GLY A 118 5.63 7.84 16.87
N GLU A 119 5.45 7.83 15.54
CA GLU A 119 5.53 9.06 14.72
C GLU A 119 4.38 10.04 14.98
N PHE A 120 3.17 9.53 15.21
CA PHE A 120 1.98 10.34 15.54
C PHE A 120 1.88 10.67 17.04
N ASN A 121 2.77 10.15 17.87
CA ASN A 121 2.73 10.28 19.33
C ASN A 121 1.36 9.87 19.92
N GLN A 122 0.87 8.70 19.48
CA GLN A 122 -0.41 8.11 19.87
C GLN A 122 -0.21 6.66 20.35
N GLU A 123 -1.14 6.17 21.16
CA GLU A 123 -1.19 4.74 21.47
C GLU A 123 -1.58 3.93 20.23
N MET A 124 -1.09 2.69 20.13
CA MET A 124 -1.33 1.82 18.98
C MET A 124 -2.83 1.63 18.69
N ASP A 125 -3.63 1.42 19.74
CA ASP A 125 -5.08 1.22 19.63
C ASP A 125 -5.82 2.48 19.15
N GLN A 126 -5.34 3.66 19.57
CA GLN A 126 -5.91 4.95 19.13
C GLN A 126 -5.64 5.20 17.65
N LEU A 127 -4.41 4.92 17.20
CA LEU A 127 -4.05 5.06 15.79
C LEU A 127 -4.79 4.03 14.93
N LEU A 128 -4.95 2.79 15.41
CA LEU A 128 -5.74 1.78 14.72
C LEU A 128 -7.21 2.20 14.60
N GLY A 129 -7.79 2.73 15.68
CA GLY A 129 -9.14 3.30 15.65
C GLY A 129 -9.29 4.41 14.61
N SER A 130 -8.33 5.33 14.56
CA SER A 130 -8.30 6.43 13.58
C SER A 130 -8.18 5.91 12.14
N LEU A 131 -7.35 4.88 11.92
CA LEU A 131 -7.22 4.22 10.62
C LEU A 131 -8.54 3.57 10.18
N ILE A 132 -9.22 2.85 11.09
CA ILE A 132 -10.50 2.19 10.82
C ILE A 132 -11.58 3.24 10.50
N GLU A 133 -11.69 4.29 11.31
CA GLU A 133 -12.66 5.37 11.11
C GLU A 133 -12.50 6.01 9.73
N MET A 134 -11.28 6.41 9.38
CA MET A 134 -10.98 6.97 8.06
C MET A 134 -11.28 5.99 6.93
N TRP A 135 -10.95 4.71 7.10
CA TRP A 135 -11.21 3.68 6.08
C TRP A 135 -12.70 3.50 5.84
N VAL A 136 -13.51 3.44 6.90
CA VAL A 136 -14.97 3.33 6.82
C VAL A 136 -15.57 4.57 6.17
N GLU A 137 -15.17 5.79 6.58
CA GLU A 137 -15.64 7.04 5.99
C GLU A 137 -15.39 7.10 4.47
N ARG A 138 -14.26 6.55 4.01
CA ARG A 138 -13.88 6.54 2.59
C ARG A 138 -14.43 5.35 1.80
N MET A 139 -15.07 4.37 2.44
CA MET A 139 -15.52 3.14 1.79
C MET A 139 -16.59 3.39 0.70
N ASP A 140 -17.47 4.37 0.90
CA ASP A 140 -18.49 4.75 -0.09
C ASP A 140 -17.88 5.34 -1.37
N ASN A 141 -16.69 5.95 -1.26
CA ASN A 141 -15.96 6.53 -2.40
C ASN A 141 -15.22 5.47 -3.25
N ILE A 142 -15.14 4.22 -2.78
CA ILE A 142 -14.50 3.12 -3.52
C ILE A 142 -15.53 2.51 -4.49
N THR A 143 -15.48 2.95 -5.75
CA THR A 143 -16.43 2.51 -6.80
C THR A 143 -16.06 1.17 -7.44
N GLN A 144 -14.79 0.78 -7.40
CA GLN A 144 -14.32 -0.47 -8.02
C GLN A 144 -14.67 -1.69 -7.14
N PRO A 145 -15.44 -2.68 -7.64
CA PRO A 145 -15.90 -3.82 -6.83
C PRO A 145 -14.77 -4.60 -6.15
N GLU A 146 -13.68 -4.87 -6.87
CA GLU A 146 -12.53 -5.61 -6.34
C GLU A 146 -11.86 -4.88 -5.17
N ARG A 147 -11.71 -3.57 -5.28
CA ARG A 147 -11.11 -2.74 -4.24
C ARG A 147 -12.01 -2.60 -3.01
N ARG A 148 -13.33 -2.48 -3.24
CA ARG A 148 -14.32 -2.47 -2.16
C ARG A 148 -14.33 -3.81 -1.42
N LYS A 149 -14.25 -4.93 -2.13
CA LYS A 149 -14.11 -6.27 -1.53
C LYS A 149 -12.83 -6.40 -0.70
N LEU A 150 -11.68 -5.96 -1.23
CA LEU A 150 -10.42 -5.98 -0.50
C LEU A 150 -10.50 -5.18 0.81
N SER A 151 -11.07 -3.97 0.74
CA SER A 151 -11.26 -3.10 1.91
C SER A 151 -12.20 -3.72 2.95
N ALA A 152 -13.31 -4.30 2.52
CA ALA A 152 -14.24 -5.00 3.41
C ALA A 152 -13.57 -6.18 4.10
N LEU A 153 -12.82 -7.02 3.38
CA LEU A 153 -12.08 -8.13 3.97
C LEU A 153 -11.03 -7.64 4.98
N ALA A 154 -10.30 -6.57 4.66
CA ALA A 154 -9.32 -5.97 5.55
C ALA A 154 -9.95 -5.49 6.86
N LEU A 155 -11.06 -4.74 6.79
CA LEU A 155 -11.79 -4.31 7.99
C LEU A 155 -12.37 -5.48 8.79
N LEU A 156 -12.92 -6.49 8.12
CA LEU A 156 -13.42 -7.69 8.80
C LEU A 156 -12.29 -8.44 9.54
N SER A 157 -11.07 -8.45 9.00
CA SER A 157 -9.93 -9.11 9.64
C SER A 157 -9.46 -8.42 10.94
N LEU A 158 -9.86 -7.17 11.16
CA LEU A 158 -9.59 -6.42 12.40
C LEU A 158 -10.66 -6.63 13.47
N LEU A 159 -11.82 -7.20 13.10
CA LEU A 159 -12.86 -7.49 14.07
C LEU A 159 -12.42 -8.66 14.96
N PRO A 160 -12.67 -8.59 16.28
CA PRO A 160 -12.45 -9.73 17.16
C PRO A 160 -13.21 -10.93 16.60
N SER A 161 -12.49 -12.01 16.36
CA SER A 161 -13.10 -13.29 16.04
C SER A 161 -13.60 -13.86 17.36
N ASP A 162 -14.90 -13.71 17.66
CA ASP A 162 -15.50 -14.42 18.79
C ASP A 162 -15.30 -15.93 18.59
N ASN A 163 -14.33 -16.50 19.30
CA ASN A 163 -14.12 -17.94 19.51
C ASN A 163 -13.69 -18.17 20.96
#